data_AF-A0A1C7GP03-F1
#
_entry.id   AF-A0A1C7GP03-F1
#
_cell.length_a   1.000
_cell.length_b   1.000
_cell.length_c   1.000
_cell.angle_alpha   90.00
_cell.angle_beta   90.00
_cell.angle_gamma   90.00
#
_symmetry.space_group_name_H-M   'P 1'
#
loop_
_entity.id
_entity.type
_entity.pdbx_description
1 polymer ?
#
loop_
_entity_poly.entity_id
_entity_poly.type
_entity_poly.pdbx_seq_one_letter_code
_entity_poly.pdbx_strand_id
1 'polypeptide(L)'
;MKNEQFILVSVPLEMFLEAGISTESIIQVSAREGKIILDTPDSTEDYVCDRDCDNCPLNAVPCEFDCKGCPCEANCDGRGVDE
;
A
#
# COMPACT_ATOMS: atom_id res chain seq x y z
N MET A 1 -1.27 -12.08 23.06
CA MET A 1 -0.74 -11.88 21.70
C MET A 1 -0.65 -13.25 21.05
N LYS A 2 -1.23 -13.44 19.85
CA LYS A 2 -1.02 -14.69 19.10
C LYS A 2 0.43 -14.70 18.62
N ASN A 3 1.14 -15.81 18.83
CA ASN A 3 2.44 -16.01 18.18
C ASN A 3 2.19 -16.28 16.70
N GLU A 4 2.29 -15.24 15.89
CA GLU A 4 2.27 -15.39 14.44
C GLU A 4 3.62 -15.94 13.99
N GLN A 5 3.57 -16.98 13.17
CA GLN A 5 4.74 -17.62 12.59
C GLN A 5 4.88 -17.14 11.15
N PHE A 6 6.07 -16.67 10.80
CA PHE A 6 6.35 -16.10 9.49
C PHE A 6 7.39 -16.94 8.75
N ILE A 7 7.27 -16.98 7.43
CA ILE A 7 8.27 -17.55 6.52
C ILE A 7 8.93 -16.38 5.79
N LEU A 8 10.27 -16.33 5.83
CA LEU A 8 11.05 -15.38 5.06
C LEU A 8 11.45 -16.00 3.73
N VAL A 9 11.10 -15.34 2.63
CA VAL A 9 11.47 -15.74 1.28
C VAL A 9 12.35 -14.65 0.67
N SER A 10 13.58 -15.02 0.30
CA SER A 10 14.48 -14.13 -0.42
C SER A 10 14.09 -14.09 -1.89
N VAL A 11 13.73 -12.90 -2.40
CA VAL A 11 13.42 -12.67 -3.82
C VAL A 11 14.61 -11.94 -4.45
N PRO A 12 15.14 -12.39 -5.60
CA PRO A 12 16.16 -11.66 -6.33
C PRO A 12 15.67 -10.25 -6.70
N LEU A 13 16.51 -9.24 -6.49
CA LEU A 13 16.14 -7.84 -6.75
C LEU A 13 15.71 -7.62 -8.21
N GLU A 14 16.39 -8.23 -9.16
CA GLU A 14 16.07 -8.09 -10.59
C GLU A 14 14.66 -8.59 -10.90
N MET A 15 14.25 -9.74 -10.36
CA MET A 15 12.89 -10.29 -10.52
C MET A 15 11.83 -9.38 -9.88
N PHE A 16 12.16 -8.79 -8.73
CA PHE A 16 11.28 -7.87 -8.01
C PHE A 16 11.01 -6.60 -8.84
N LEU A 17 12.06 -6.03 -9.43
CA LEU A 17 11.98 -4.87 -10.30
C LEU A 17 11.31 -5.19 -11.65
N GLU A 18 11.60 -6.35 -12.26
CA GLU A 18 10.96 -6.81 -13.49
C GLU A 18 9.45 -7.04 -13.33
N ALA A 19 9.00 -7.42 -12.13
CA ALA A 19 7.59 -7.50 -11.77
C ALA A 19 6.93 -6.12 -11.59
N GLY A 20 7.68 -5.02 -11.72
CA GLY A 20 7.19 -3.65 -11.53
C GLY A 20 7.10 -3.23 -10.07
N ILE A 21 7.66 -4.00 -9.14
CA ILE A 21 7.62 -3.72 -7.70
C ILE A 21 8.91 -2.99 -7.30
N SER A 22 8.76 -1.87 -6.60
CA SER A 22 9.87 -1.07 -6.08
C SER A 22 10.00 -1.22 -4.55
N THR A 23 11.12 -0.76 -3.98
CA THR A 23 11.31 -0.78 -2.52
C THR A 23 10.34 0.12 -1.76
N GLU A 24 9.74 1.08 -2.45
CA GLU A 24 8.74 2.01 -1.90
C GLU A 24 7.30 1.56 -2.22
N SER A 25 7.14 0.46 -2.96
CA SER A 25 5.82 -0.05 -3.33
C SER A 25 5.14 -0.68 -2.13
N ILE A 26 3.83 -0.48 -2.03
CA ILE A 26 2.99 -1.27 -1.13
C ILE A 26 2.87 -2.66 -1.70
N ILE A 27 3.24 -3.65 -0.90
CA ILE A 27 3.18 -5.05 -1.26
C ILE A 27 1.96 -5.66 -0.60
N GLN A 28 1.07 -6.22 -1.41
CA GLN A 28 0.00 -7.07 -0.94
C GLN A 28 0.41 -8.53 -1.09
N VAL A 29 0.12 -9.33 -0.06
CA VAL A 29 0.38 -10.76 -0.04
C VAL A 29 -0.93 -11.51 0.01
N SER A 30 -1.17 -12.37 -0.97
CA SER A 30 -2.36 -13.23 -1.00
C SER A 30 -2.02 -14.67 -1.36
N ALA A 31 -2.95 -15.59 -1.11
CA ALA A 31 -2.81 -17.00 -1.47
C ALA A 31 -3.96 -17.42 -2.39
N ARG A 32 -3.64 -17.86 -3.61
CA ARG A 32 -4.63 -18.35 -4.59
C ARG A 32 -4.02 -19.47 -5.42
N GLU A 33 -4.83 -20.48 -5.75
CA GLU A 33 -4.44 -21.58 -6.65
C GLU A 33 -3.12 -22.29 -6.27
N GLY A 34 -2.86 -22.46 -4.97
CA GLY A 34 -1.63 -23.09 -4.47
C GLY A 34 -0.37 -22.23 -4.60
N LYS A 35 -0.51 -20.93 -4.86
CA LYS A 35 0.59 -19.95 -4.96
C LYS A 35 0.44 -18.88 -3.88
N ILE A 36 1.57 -18.41 -3.38
CA ILE A 36 1.65 -17.11 -2.72
C ILE A 36 1.92 -16.07 -3.80
N ILE A 37 1.10 -15.02 -3.82
CA ILE A 37 1.17 -13.92 -4.77
C ILE A 37 1.64 -12.69 -4.00
N LEU A 38 2.71 -12.09 -4.49
CA LEU A 38 3.20 -10.78 -4.07
C LEU A 38 2.92 -9.85 -5.24
N ASP A 39 2.04 -8.87 -5.05
CA ASP A 39 1.70 -7.87 -6.05
C ASP A 39 1.64 -6.47 -5.43
N THR A 40 1.50 -5.48 -6.31
CA THR A 40 1.15 -4.11 -5.94
C THR A 40 -0.30 -3.88 -6.30
N PRO A 41 -1.07 -3.17 -5.47
CA PRO A 41 -2.45 -2.88 -5.79
C PRO A 41 -2.58 -1.99 -7.05
N ASP A 42 -3.58 -2.29 -7.88
CA ASP A 42 -3.90 -1.49 -9.08
C ASP A 42 -4.43 -0.09 -8.73
N SER A 43 -5.07 0.04 -7.56
CA SER A 43 -5.54 1.32 -7.01
C SER A 43 -5.39 1.32 -5.48
N THR A 44 -5.37 2.51 -4.90
CA THR A 44 -5.37 2.70 -3.45
C THR A 44 -6.78 2.89 -2.88
N GLU A 45 -7.83 2.80 -3.72
CA GLU A 45 -9.22 3.09 -3.35
C GLU A 45 -9.77 2.11 -2.31
N ASP A 46 -9.34 0.85 -2.36
CA ASP A 46 -9.74 -0.18 -1.39
C ASP A 46 -9.03 -0.06 -0.04
N TYR A 47 -8.04 0.82 0.05
CA TYR A 47 -7.30 1.03 1.28
C TYR A 47 -7.91 2.19 2.05
N VAL A 48 -8.48 1.91 3.20
CA VAL A 48 -9.03 2.92 4.10
C VAL A 48 -8.13 2.96 5.33
N CYS A 49 -7.42 4.08 5.53
CA CYS A 49 -6.56 4.25 6.70
C CYS A 49 -7.35 4.70 7.95
N ASP A 50 -8.68 4.88 7.85
CA ASP A 50 -9.59 5.30 8.93
C ASP A 50 -9.05 6.51 9.76
N ARG A 51 -8.33 7.43 9.09
CA ARG A 51 -7.64 8.59 9.66
C ARG A 51 -6.43 8.27 10.56
N ASP A 52 -6.02 7.01 10.70
CA ASP A 52 -4.75 6.60 11.30
C ASP A 52 -3.62 6.63 10.25
N CYS A 53 -3.27 7.85 9.82
CA CYS A 53 -2.27 8.05 8.78
C CYS A 53 -0.84 7.77 9.28
N ASP A 54 -0.59 7.78 10.58
CA ASP A 54 0.75 7.51 11.12
C ASP A 54 1.12 6.02 11.01
N ASN A 55 0.13 5.14 11.11
CA ASN A 55 0.32 3.68 11.00
C ASN A 55 -0.15 3.11 9.66
N CYS A 56 -0.59 3.95 8.73
CA CYS A 56 -1.05 3.50 7.43
C CYS A 56 0.12 3.23 6.48
N PRO A 57 0.13 2.08 5.75
CA PRO A 57 1.12 1.82 4.70
C PRO A 57 1.13 2.87 3.57
N LEU A 58 0.08 3.69 3.49
CA LEU A 58 -0.15 4.70 2.46
C LEU A 58 0.17 6.13 2.90
N ASN A 59 0.79 6.29 4.08
CA ASN A 59 1.07 7.60 4.65
C ASN A 59 1.96 8.50 3.79
N ALA A 60 2.77 7.90 2.92
CA ALA A 60 3.68 8.57 2.00
C ALA A 60 3.05 8.87 0.62
N VAL A 61 1.81 8.40 0.34
CA VAL A 61 1.13 8.72 -0.91
C VAL A 61 0.67 10.19 -0.86
N PRO A 62 1.16 11.07 -1.74
CA PRO A 62 0.79 12.48 -1.73
C PRO A 62 -0.69 12.61 -2.11
N CYS A 63 -1.52 13.09 -1.17
CA CYS A 63 -2.92 13.44 -1.40
C CYS A 63 -3.05 14.79 -2.13
N GLU A 64 -2.22 15.05 -3.14
CA GLU A 64 -2.29 16.30 -3.89
C GLU A 64 -3.48 16.17 -4.86
N PHE A 65 -4.52 16.99 -4.69
CA PHE A 65 -5.66 17.18 -5.60
C PHE A 65 -6.89 16.25 -5.48
N ASP A 66 -6.86 15.16 -4.72
CA ASP A 66 -8.08 14.38 -4.36
C ASP A 66 -8.06 13.92 -2.90
N CYS A 67 -8.40 14.84 -1.99
CA CYS A 67 -8.46 14.51 -0.56
C CYS A 67 -9.57 13.51 -0.22
N LYS A 68 -10.69 13.49 -0.99
CA LYS A 68 -11.85 12.64 -0.68
C LYS A 68 -11.63 11.19 -1.10
N GLY A 69 -10.86 10.96 -2.15
CA GLY A 69 -10.38 9.64 -2.57
C GLY A 69 -9.10 9.19 -1.85
N CYS A 70 -8.46 10.05 -1.05
CA CYS A 70 -7.21 9.70 -0.41
C CYS A 70 -7.42 8.86 0.87
N PRO A 71 -6.75 7.69 0.99
CA PRO A 71 -6.75 6.88 2.20
C PRO A 71 -6.32 7.66 3.44
N CYS A 72 -5.40 8.61 3.27
CA CYS A 72 -4.85 9.48 4.32
C CYS A 72 -5.39 10.92 4.24
N GLU A 73 -6.71 11.12 4.17
CA GLU A 73 -7.35 12.45 4.14
C GLU A 73 -6.78 13.44 5.19
N ALA A 74 -6.39 12.96 6.37
CA ALA A 74 -5.83 13.79 7.44
C ALA A 74 -4.47 14.43 7.09
N ASN A 75 -3.74 13.86 6.12
CA ASN A 75 -2.48 14.41 5.60
C ASN A 75 -2.70 15.38 4.43
N CYS A 76 -3.95 15.57 3.99
CA CYS A 76 -4.28 16.51 2.93
C CYS A 76 -4.19 17.95 3.47
N ASP A 77 -3.51 18.84 2.76
CA ASP A 77 -3.33 20.23 3.16
C ASP A 77 -4.53 21.14 2.83
N GLY A 78 -5.64 20.54 2.38
CA GLY A 78 -6.87 21.22 2.01
C GLY A 78 -6.87 21.85 0.61
N ARG A 79 -5.79 21.72 -0.18
CA ARG A 79 -5.77 22.16 -1.58
C ARG A 79 -6.46 21.11 -2.46
N GLY A 80 -7.73 21.35 -2.78
CA GLY A 80 -8.58 20.44 -3.58
C GLY A 80 -9.96 20.17 -3.00
N VAL A 81 -10.33 20.81 -1.88
CA VAL A 81 -11.66 20.64 -1.26
C VAL A 81 -12.75 21.50 -1.95
N ASP A 82 -12.33 22.51 -2.74
CA ASP A 82 -13.21 23.52 -3.35
C ASP A 82 -12.85 23.86 -4.83
N GLU A 83 -12.82 22.86 -5.73
CA GLU A 83 -13.03 23.09 -7.18
C GLU A 83 -14.19 22.25 -7.72
#